data_AF-A0A943B7L8-F1
#
_entry.id   AF-A0A943B7L8-F1
#
_cell.length_a   1.000
_cell.length_b   1.000
_cell.length_c   1.000
_cell.angle_alpha   90.00
_cell.angle_beta   90.00
_cell.angle_gamma   90.00
#
_symmetry.space_group_name_H-M   'P 1'
#
loop_
_entity.id
_entity.type
_entity.pdbx_description
1 polymer ?
#
loop_
_entity_poly.entity_id
_entity_poly.type
_entity_poly.pdbx_seq_one_letter_code
_entity_poly.pdbx_strand_id
1 'polypeptide(L)'
;MLVNIILICAMVVVTVYTTFNKVANNFDTVILENNLGVVPEEELQQFEASNEILNIALFGIDSTDTSSGRSDSLIVATLNPIHNKVKLTYFMKDAYVYIDDYGYDKLKHAYTYGGPSLAINTLNTNFGLNTILKLTKKMTEMNLNEISIQREIFPLKNYYKSQIIDGTYYITFDAATTKAQVMNYIFNNKISQ
;
A
#
# COMPACT_ATOMS: atom_id res chain seq x y z
N MET A 1 28.12 10.95 -43.79
CA MET A 1 26.78 11.32 -43.27
C MET A 1 26.08 10.14 -42.59
N LEU A 2 25.97 8.97 -43.24
CA LEU A 2 25.32 7.77 -42.67
C LEU A 2 25.96 7.28 -41.35
N VAL A 3 27.30 7.24 -41.28
CA VAL A 3 28.05 6.76 -40.10
C VAL A 3 27.78 7.63 -38.86
N ASN A 4 27.69 8.96 -39.02
CA ASN A 4 27.38 9.86 -37.91
C ASN A 4 25.95 9.68 -37.40
N ILE A 5 24.98 9.42 -38.29
CA ILE A 5 23.59 9.14 -37.90
C ILE A 5 23.51 7.85 -37.08
N ILE A 6 24.22 6.80 -37.50
CA ILE A 6 24.29 5.53 -36.78
C ILE A 6 24.90 5.71 -35.38
N LEU A 7 25.97 6.52 -35.26
CA LEU A 7 26.60 6.82 -33.98
C LEU A 7 25.66 7.58 -33.01
N ILE A 8 24.88 8.54 -33.52
CA ILE A 8 23.91 9.29 -32.73
C ILE A 8 22.79 8.37 -32.24
N CYS A 9 22.25 7.52 -33.12
CA CYS A 9 21.23 6.55 -32.73
C CYS A 9 21.73 5.58 -31.65
N ALA A 10 22.97 5.10 -31.76
CA ALA A 10 23.58 4.22 -30.76
C ALA A 10 23.71 4.93 -29.39
N MET A 11 24.11 6.20 -29.35
CA MET A 11 24.17 6.98 -28.10
C MET A 11 22.79 7.19 -27.47
N VAL A 12 21.75 7.42 -28.27
CA VAL A 12 20.36 7.56 -27.77
C VAL A 12 19.90 6.23 -27.16
N VAL A 13 20.16 5.10 -27.80
CA VAL A 13 19.78 3.78 -27.26
C VAL A 13 20.48 3.51 -25.93
N VAL A 14 21.78 3.80 -25.82
CA VAL A 14 22.55 3.60 -24.58
C VAL A 14 22.05 4.51 -23.46
N THR A 15 21.75 5.77 -23.75
CA THR A 15 21.22 6.72 -22.74
C THR A 15 19.82 6.34 -22.28
N VAL A 16 18.94 5.89 -23.18
CA VAL A 16 17.62 5.36 -22.82
C VAL A 16 17.75 4.09 -21.97
N TYR A 17 18.60 3.14 -22.37
CA TYR A 17 18.84 1.90 -21.64
C TYR A 17 19.35 2.13 -20.22
N THR A 18 20.34 3.02 -20.07
CA THR A 18 20.91 3.35 -18.76
C THR A 18 19.92 4.10 -17.86
N THR A 19 19.08 4.97 -18.42
CA THR A 19 18.03 5.68 -17.66
C THR A 19 16.94 4.71 -17.21
N PHE A 20 16.52 3.78 -18.08
CA PHE A 20 15.54 2.75 -17.76
C PHE A 20 16.02 1.84 -16.62
N ASN A 21 17.27 1.37 -16.67
CA ASN A 21 17.83 0.52 -15.62
C ASN A 21 17.95 1.25 -14.28
N LYS A 22 18.30 2.55 -14.28
CA LYS A 22 18.32 3.35 -13.05
C LYS A 22 16.93 3.48 -12.44
N VAL A 23 15.92 3.76 -13.26
CA VAL A 23 14.52 3.86 -12.79
C VAL A 23 14.03 2.52 -12.25
N ALA A 24 14.33 1.41 -12.93
CA ALA A 24 13.93 0.07 -12.49
C ALA A 24 14.60 -0.35 -11.17
N ASN A 25 15.88 0.00 -10.99
CA ASN A 25 16.65 -0.34 -9.78
C ASN A 25 16.35 0.56 -8.58
N ASN A 26 15.68 1.70 -8.78
CA ASN A 26 15.29 2.61 -7.69
C ASN A 26 14.01 2.16 -6.96
N PHE A 27 13.36 1.09 -7.42
CA PHE A 27 12.25 0.48 -6.70
C PHE A 27 12.80 -0.59 -5.76
N ASP A 28 13.12 -0.19 -4.52
CA ASP A 28 13.39 -1.13 -3.44
C ASP A 28 12.11 -1.95 -3.17
N THR A 29 12.03 -3.11 -3.81
CA THR A 29 10.93 -4.06 -3.56
C THR A 29 11.31 -4.81 -2.29
N VAL A 30 10.89 -4.29 -1.14
CA VAL A 30 11.04 -4.99 0.13
C VAL A 30 10.04 -6.15 0.14
N ILE A 31 10.48 -7.33 -0.32
CA ILE A 31 9.76 -8.59 -0.11
C ILE A 31 9.95 -8.93 1.37
N LEU A 32 8.97 -8.56 2.18
CA LEU A 32 8.98 -8.89 3.60
C LEU A 32 8.71 -10.39 3.74
N GLU A 33 9.70 -11.14 4.16
CA GLU A 33 9.53 -12.55 4.48
C GLU A 33 8.68 -12.69 5.75
N ASN A 34 7.55 -13.40 5.62
CA ASN A 34 6.78 -14.11 6.65
C ASN A 34 6.95 -13.69 8.12
N ASN A 35 6.14 -12.72 8.56
CA ASN A 35 5.40 -12.69 9.84
C ASN A 35 4.98 -11.26 10.19
N LEU A 36 4.10 -10.68 9.39
CA LEU A 36 3.52 -9.36 9.66
C LEU A 36 2.15 -9.58 10.30
N GLY A 37 2.11 -9.70 11.63
CA GLY A 37 0.88 -9.65 12.44
C GLY A 37 -0.26 -10.53 11.92
N VAL A 38 -0.21 -11.83 12.25
CA VAL A 38 -1.32 -12.73 11.96
C VAL A 38 -2.48 -12.38 12.90
N VAL A 39 -3.49 -11.67 12.39
CA VAL A 39 -4.80 -11.60 13.04
C VAL A 39 -5.35 -13.03 13.14
N PRO A 40 -5.99 -13.40 14.28
CA PRO A 40 -6.45 -14.76 14.52
C PRO A 40 -7.26 -15.33 13.35
N GLU A 41 -6.98 -16.59 13.01
CA GLU A 41 -7.55 -17.34 11.89
C GLU A 41 -9.10 -17.40 11.90
N GLU A 42 -9.69 -17.19 13.07
CA GLU A 42 -11.14 -17.13 13.30
C GLU A 42 -11.81 -15.91 12.66
N GLU A 43 -11.13 -14.75 12.56
CA GLU A 43 -11.64 -13.59 11.78
C GLU A 43 -11.44 -13.76 10.27
N LEU A 44 -10.53 -14.64 9.85
CA LEU A 44 -10.22 -14.92 8.44
C LEU A 44 -11.21 -15.88 7.79
N GLN A 45 -11.82 -16.80 8.55
CA GLN A 45 -12.82 -17.75 8.05
C GLN A 45 -14.10 -17.08 7.55
N GLN A 46 -14.44 -15.89 8.06
CA GLN A 46 -15.60 -15.13 7.58
C GLN A 46 -15.34 -14.43 6.24
N PHE A 47 -14.09 -14.34 5.80
CA PHE A 47 -13.64 -13.71 4.56
C PHE A 47 -12.87 -14.69 3.66
N GLU A 48 -13.28 -15.96 3.63
CA GLU A 48 -12.85 -16.91 2.59
C GLU A 48 -13.35 -16.48 1.21
N ALA A 49 -12.66 -15.51 0.62
CA ALA A 49 -12.77 -15.18 -0.78
C ALA A 49 -11.42 -14.68 -1.28
N SER A 50 -10.74 -15.60 -1.98
CA SER A 50 -9.61 -15.38 -2.90
C SER A 50 -8.20 -15.45 -2.29
N ASN A 51 -7.62 -16.65 -2.38
CA ASN A 51 -6.16 -16.87 -2.52
C ASN A 51 -5.58 -16.24 -3.81
N GLU A 52 -6.18 -15.18 -4.34
CA GLU A 52 -5.92 -14.65 -5.69
C GLU A 52 -5.71 -13.13 -5.72
N ILE A 53 -5.88 -12.42 -4.60
CA ILE A 53 -5.66 -10.97 -4.52
C ILE A 53 -4.25 -10.69 -3.96
N LEU A 54 -3.47 -9.87 -4.67
CA LEU A 54 -2.18 -9.38 -4.19
C LEU A 54 -2.34 -7.95 -3.65
N ASN A 55 -1.92 -7.71 -2.40
CA ASN A 55 -1.82 -6.38 -1.82
C ASN A 55 -0.34 -5.96 -1.73
N ILE A 56 -0.01 -4.81 -2.31
CA ILE A 56 1.32 -4.22 -2.29
C ILE A 56 1.23 -2.91 -1.50
N ALA A 57 1.90 -2.83 -0.36
CA ALA A 57 2.05 -1.57 0.35
C ALA A 57 3.13 -0.71 -0.32
N LEU A 58 2.76 0.53 -0.65
CA LEU A 58 3.61 1.54 -1.27
C LEU A 58 3.81 2.68 -0.27
N PHE A 59 5.07 2.94 0.06
CA PHE A 59 5.46 3.98 1.01
C PHE A 59 6.17 5.10 0.26
N GLY A 60 5.62 6.32 0.32
CA GLY A 60 6.29 7.52 -0.15
C GLY A 60 7.22 8.05 0.94
N ILE A 61 8.51 7.74 0.85
CA ILE A 61 9.52 8.22 1.80
C ILE A 61 9.98 9.64 1.42
N ASP A 62 9.93 10.57 2.38
CA ASP A 62 10.43 11.94 2.22
C ASP A 62 11.94 12.05 2.52
N SER A 63 12.67 10.92 2.48
CA SER A 63 14.12 10.87 2.69
C SER A 63 14.77 9.93 1.68
N THR A 64 16.00 10.26 1.30
CA THR A 64 16.89 9.41 0.48
C THR A 64 17.47 8.22 1.27
N ASP A 65 17.26 8.19 2.58
CA ASP A 65 17.76 7.15 3.48
C ASP A 65 16.57 6.32 4.02
N THR A 66 16.53 5.03 3.69
CA THR A 66 15.39 4.12 3.97
C THR A 66 15.25 3.79 5.45
N SER A 67 16.26 4.13 6.26
CA SER A 67 16.39 3.80 7.68
C SER A 67 15.75 4.82 8.65
N SER A 68 15.52 6.06 8.21
CA SER A 68 15.02 7.15 9.07
C SER A 68 13.89 7.98 8.45
N GLY A 69 13.38 7.54 7.29
CA GLY A 69 12.39 8.28 6.53
C GLY A 69 11.05 8.42 7.20
N ARG A 70 10.42 9.58 6.96
CA ARG A 70 8.99 9.75 7.21
C ARG A 70 8.25 9.29 5.97
N SER A 71 7.28 8.41 6.15
CA SER A 71 6.35 8.07 5.07
C SER A 71 5.24 9.11 5.04
N ASP A 72 5.28 10.01 4.06
CA ASP A 72 4.25 11.03 3.87
C ASP A 72 3.08 10.52 3.00
N SER A 73 3.21 9.33 2.41
CA SER A 73 2.15 8.64 1.67
C SER A 73 2.11 7.15 2.00
N LEU A 74 0.98 6.70 2.54
CA LEU A 74 0.68 5.28 2.73
C LEU A 74 -0.42 4.87 1.74
N ILE A 75 -0.02 4.09 0.72
CA ILE A 75 -0.92 3.57 -0.30
C ILE A 75 -0.84 2.06 -0.28
N VAL A 76 -1.97 1.37 -0.38
CA VAL A 76 -2.00 -0.07 -0.64
C VAL A 76 -2.60 -0.30 -2.02
N ALA A 77 -1.80 -0.85 -2.92
CA ALA A 77 -2.21 -1.26 -4.24
C ALA A 77 -2.68 -2.72 -4.21
N THR A 78 -3.97 -2.92 -4.41
CA THR A 78 -4.62 -4.23 -4.47
C THR A 78 -4.81 -4.61 -5.94
N LEU A 79 -4.21 -5.72 -6.36
CA LEU A 79 -4.46 -6.34 -7.65
C LEU A 79 -5.51 -7.44 -7.48
N ASN A 80 -6.65 -7.24 -8.13
CA ASN A 80 -7.77 -8.19 -8.14
C ASN A 80 -7.91 -8.77 -9.56
N PRO A 81 -7.32 -9.95 -9.83
CA PRO A 81 -7.38 -10.57 -11.14
C PRO A 81 -8.77 -11.12 -11.49
N ILE A 82 -9.60 -11.45 -10.49
CA ILE A 82 -10.98 -11.95 -10.68
C ILE A 82 -11.84 -10.92 -11.43
N HIS A 83 -11.63 -9.64 -11.13
CA HIS A 83 -12.40 -8.54 -11.72
C HIS A 83 -11.60 -7.65 -12.67
N ASN A 84 -10.36 -8.02 -13.01
CA ASN A 84 -9.41 -7.16 -13.77
C ASN A 84 -9.34 -5.73 -13.22
N LYS A 85 -9.21 -5.60 -11.89
CA LYS A 85 -9.15 -4.30 -11.21
C LYS A 85 -7.86 -4.11 -10.45
N VAL A 86 -7.34 -2.88 -10.52
CA VAL A 86 -6.32 -2.38 -9.60
C VAL A 86 -6.97 -1.35 -8.69
N LYS A 87 -6.97 -1.59 -7.37
CA LYS A 87 -7.53 -0.67 -6.38
C LYS A 87 -6.38 -0.03 -5.61
N LEU A 88 -6.31 1.30 -5.60
CA LEU A 88 -5.38 2.04 -4.76
C LEU A 88 -6.14 2.56 -3.54
N THR A 89 -5.69 2.12 -2.38
CA THR A 89 -6.26 2.47 -1.07
C THR A 89 -5.32 3.45 -0.39
N TYR A 90 -5.74 4.70 -0.24
CA TYR A 90 -4.94 5.74 0.41
C TYR A 90 -5.32 5.80 1.89
N PHE A 91 -4.33 5.74 2.77
CA PHE A 91 -4.55 5.91 4.21
C PHE A 91 -4.09 7.29 4.67
N MET A 92 -4.90 7.92 5.53
CA MET A 92 -4.58 9.23 6.07
C MET A 92 -3.35 9.17 6.99
N LYS A 93 -2.29 9.91 6.65
CA LYS A 93 -1.01 9.89 7.39
C LYS A 93 -1.10 10.32 8.86
N ASP A 94 -2.06 11.19 9.19
CA ASP A 94 -2.31 11.69 10.55
C ASP A 94 -3.46 10.94 11.26
N ALA A 95 -3.86 9.77 10.73
CA ALA A 95 -4.81 8.85 11.36
C ALA A 95 -4.27 8.39 12.72
N TYR A 96 -5.11 8.48 13.75
CA TYR A 96 -4.81 8.01 15.11
C TYR A 96 -5.02 6.50 15.17
N VAL A 97 -3.92 5.76 15.19
CA VAL A 97 -3.88 4.30 15.06
C VAL A 97 -3.07 3.70 16.18
N TYR A 98 -3.36 2.46 16.53
CA TYR A 98 -2.52 1.69 17.44
C TYR A 98 -1.26 1.20 16.70
N ILE A 99 -0.09 1.57 17.19
CA ILE A 99 1.21 1.12 16.70
C ILE A 99 1.79 0.16 17.74
N ASP A 100 2.12 -1.05 17.32
CA ASP A 100 2.64 -2.09 18.21
C ASP A 100 3.93 -1.62 18.89
N ASP A 101 4.10 -1.92 20.18
CA ASP A 101 5.17 -1.41 21.07
C ASP A 101 5.23 0.12 21.32
N TYR A 102 4.43 0.94 20.62
CA TYR A 102 4.45 2.42 20.75
C TYR A 102 3.11 3.04 21.21
N GLY A 103 2.02 2.26 21.23
CA GLY A 103 0.70 2.75 21.60
C GLY A 103 0.03 3.56 20.49
N TYR A 104 -0.92 4.44 20.85
CA TYR A 104 -1.67 5.20 19.86
C TYR A 104 -0.92 6.45 19.39
N ASP A 105 -0.70 6.55 18.08
CA ASP A 105 -0.07 7.71 17.45
C ASP A 105 -0.48 7.84 15.98
N LYS A 106 0.15 8.76 15.25
CA LYS A 106 -0.09 9.00 13.82
C LYS A 106 0.43 7.84 12.98
N LEU A 107 -0.37 7.37 12.04
CA LEU A 107 -0.01 6.27 11.14
C LEU A 107 1.36 6.45 10.47
N LYS A 108 1.72 7.65 10.04
CA LYS A 108 3.03 7.93 9.43
C LYS A 108 4.23 7.62 10.32
N HIS A 109 4.05 7.66 11.64
CA HIS A 109 5.14 7.39 12.59
C HIS A 109 5.49 5.90 12.65
N ALA A 110 4.58 4.99 12.30
CA ALA A 110 4.88 3.55 12.31
C ALA A 110 6.08 3.22 11.40
N TYR A 111 6.19 3.88 10.25
CA TYR A 111 7.35 3.73 9.36
C TYR A 111 8.63 4.31 9.98
N THR A 112 8.54 5.48 10.62
CA THR A 112 9.70 6.09 11.28
C THR A 112 10.18 5.28 12.49
N TYR A 113 9.28 4.61 13.21
CA TYR A 113 9.60 3.84 14.41
C TYR A 113 10.18 2.45 14.12
N GLY A 114 9.68 1.75 13.10
CA GLY A 114 10.06 0.36 12.84
C GLY A 114 10.15 0.00 11.37
N GLY A 115 10.28 1.00 10.49
CA GLY A 115 10.43 0.82 9.06
C GLY A 115 9.19 0.21 8.39
N PRO A 116 9.37 -0.37 7.18
CA PRO A 116 8.29 -1.00 6.43
C PRO A 116 7.54 -2.10 7.21
N SER A 117 8.26 -2.87 8.03
CA SER A 117 7.68 -4.00 8.78
C SER A 117 6.63 -3.52 9.79
N LEU A 118 6.99 -2.57 10.67
CA LEU A 118 6.05 -2.03 11.65
C LEU A 118 4.91 -1.25 10.99
N ALA A 119 5.18 -0.53 9.90
CA ALA A 119 4.15 0.16 9.14
C ALA A 119 3.10 -0.82 8.59
N ILE A 120 3.54 -1.97 8.06
CA ILE A 120 2.61 -3.01 7.57
C ILE A 120 1.88 -3.68 8.72
N ASN A 121 2.55 -4.00 9.82
CA ASN A 121 1.87 -4.54 11.00
C ASN A 121 0.78 -3.58 11.48
N THR A 122 1.08 -2.28 11.55
CA THR A 122 0.11 -1.22 11.91
C THR A 122 -1.06 -1.19 10.94
N LEU A 123 -0.82 -1.30 9.63
CA LEU A 123 -1.90 -1.37 8.64
C LEU A 123 -2.77 -2.63 8.81
N ASN A 124 -2.15 -3.78 9.11
CA ASN A 124 -2.86 -5.04 9.37
C ASN A 124 -3.75 -4.92 10.61
N THR A 125 -3.19 -4.47 11.72
CA THR A 125 -3.89 -4.33 13.01
C THR A 125 -5.07 -3.36 12.92
N ASN A 126 -4.90 -2.21 12.26
CA ASN A 126 -5.90 -1.15 12.28
C ASN A 126 -6.91 -1.24 11.12
N PHE A 127 -6.54 -1.85 9.98
CA PHE A 127 -7.38 -1.88 8.78
C PHE A 127 -7.68 -3.27 8.23
N GLY A 128 -7.19 -4.34 8.87
CA GLY A 128 -7.50 -5.72 8.48
C GLY A 128 -6.82 -6.19 7.21
N LEU A 129 -5.68 -5.61 6.84
CA LEU A 129 -4.97 -5.89 5.58
C LEU A 129 -4.09 -7.15 5.61
N ASN A 130 -4.41 -8.13 6.47
CA ASN A 130 -3.60 -9.32 6.81
C ASN A 130 -3.07 -10.15 5.62
N THR A 131 -3.53 -9.86 4.40
CA THR A 131 -3.15 -10.48 3.15
C THR A 131 -2.02 -9.75 2.39
N ILE A 132 -1.25 -8.86 3.03
CA ILE A 132 -0.11 -8.15 2.37
C ILE A 132 0.97 -9.12 1.84
N LEU A 133 0.93 -10.40 2.22
CA LEU A 133 1.77 -11.39 1.56
C LEU A 133 1.06 -12.74 1.40
N LYS A 134 0.45 -12.99 0.23
CA LYS A 134 0.38 -14.34 -0.37
C LYS A 134 -0.06 -14.33 -1.85
N LEU A 135 0.86 -14.84 -2.68
CA LEU A 135 0.71 -15.56 -3.95
C LEU A 135 0.43 -14.79 -5.27
N THR A 136 1.52 -14.68 -6.04
CA THR A 136 1.68 -14.18 -7.43
C THR A 136 1.08 -15.08 -8.53
N LYS A 137 0.41 -16.19 -8.19
CA LYS A 137 0.16 -17.27 -9.17
C LYS A 137 -0.85 -16.91 -10.27
N LYS A 138 -1.69 -15.88 -10.09
CA LYS A 138 -2.78 -15.51 -11.00
C LYS A 138 -2.68 -14.11 -11.64
N MET A 139 -1.62 -13.35 -11.34
CA MET A 139 -1.42 -12.01 -11.93
C MET A 139 -1.17 -12.05 -13.44
N THR A 140 -0.58 -13.13 -13.94
CA THR A 140 -0.29 -13.31 -15.37
C THR A 140 -1.54 -13.51 -16.23
N GLU A 141 -2.70 -13.77 -15.62
CA GLU A 141 -3.97 -13.97 -16.30
C GLU A 141 -4.77 -12.66 -16.46
N MET A 142 -4.33 -11.57 -15.84
CA MET A 142 -4.98 -10.27 -16.03
C MET A 142 -4.83 -9.79 -17.47
N ASN A 143 -5.95 -9.51 -18.12
CA ASN A 143 -5.94 -8.85 -19.41
C ASN A 143 -5.60 -7.37 -19.25
N LEU A 144 -4.35 -7.00 -19.54
CA LEU A 144 -3.84 -5.64 -19.39
C LEU A 144 -4.63 -4.58 -20.20
N ASN A 145 -5.31 -4.99 -21.27
CA ASN A 145 -6.07 -4.07 -22.13
C ASN A 145 -7.42 -3.64 -21.53
N GLU A 146 -7.88 -4.31 -20.47
CA GLU A 146 -9.19 -4.06 -19.84
C GLU A 146 -9.09 -3.77 -18.33
N ILE A 147 -7.90 -3.38 -17.85
CA ILE A 147 -7.71 -3.05 -16.44
C ILE A 147 -8.43 -1.76 -16.09
N SER A 148 -9.28 -1.83 -15.06
CA SER A 148 -9.85 -0.64 -14.43
C SER A 148 -9.10 -0.28 -13.14
N ILE A 149 -8.73 1.00 -13.01
CA ILE A 149 -8.09 1.53 -11.80
C ILE A 149 -9.14 2.25 -10.95
N GLN A 150 -9.26 1.85 -9.68
CA GLN A 150 -10.12 2.50 -8.70
C GLN A 150 -9.26 3.07 -7.56
N ARG A 151 -9.70 4.17 -6.97
CA ARG A 151 -8.97 4.86 -5.91
C ARG A 151 -9.93 5.31 -4.84
N GLU A 152 -9.57 5.09 -3.58
CA GLU A 152 -10.39 5.52 -2.44
C GLU A 152 -9.50 5.88 -1.24
N ILE A 153 -9.95 6.83 -0.43
CA ILE A 153 -9.25 7.28 0.79
C ILE A 153 -9.99 6.74 2.01
N PHE A 154 -9.27 6.12 2.94
CA PHE A 154 -9.83 5.63 4.20
C PHE A 154 -9.21 6.32 5.43
N PRO A 155 -10.01 6.60 6.47
CA PRO A 155 -11.47 6.38 6.55
C PRO A 155 -12.27 7.24 5.56
N LEU A 156 -13.43 6.76 5.12
CA LEU A 156 -14.26 7.49 4.15
C LEU A 156 -14.73 8.84 4.71
N LYS A 157 -15.07 9.77 3.81
CA LYS A 157 -15.65 11.07 4.20
C LYS A 157 -16.85 10.86 5.12
N ASN A 158 -16.91 11.63 6.22
CA ASN A 158 -17.89 11.55 7.31
C ASN A 158 -17.67 10.40 8.32
N TYR A 159 -16.66 9.54 8.13
CA TYR A 159 -16.30 8.48 9.08
C TYR A 159 -15.05 8.78 9.91
N TYR A 160 -14.54 10.01 9.80
CA TYR A 160 -13.45 10.51 10.62
C TYR A 160 -13.76 11.92 11.11
N LYS A 161 -13.10 12.32 12.20
CA LYS A 161 -13.14 13.66 12.75
C LYS A 161 -11.75 14.14 13.10
N SER A 162 -11.55 15.44 13.02
CA SER A 162 -10.35 16.09 13.54
C SER A 162 -10.46 16.24 15.05
N GLN A 163 -9.42 15.87 15.79
CA GLN A 163 -9.37 15.99 17.24
C GLN A 163 -7.96 16.40 17.69
N ILE A 164 -7.89 17.22 18.74
CA ILE A 164 -6.62 17.54 19.40
C ILE A 164 -6.51 16.65 20.64
N ILE A 165 -5.41 15.91 20.76
CA ILE A 165 -5.06 15.07 21.90
C ILE A 165 -3.67 15.55 22.36
N ASP A 166 -3.57 15.97 23.62
CA ASP A 166 -2.33 16.49 24.22
C ASP A 166 -1.60 17.56 23.38
N GLY A 167 -2.38 18.50 22.84
CA GLY A 167 -1.85 19.60 22.00
C GLY A 167 -1.47 19.19 20.57
N THR A 168 -1.62 17.91 20.22
CA THR A 168 -1.30 17.39 18.89
C THR A 168 -2.58 17.12 18.09
N TYR A 169 -2.59 17.53 16.82
CA TYR A 169 -3.70 17.27 15.89
C TYR A 169 -3.69 15.82 15.40
N TYR A 170 -4.85 15.18 15.45
CA TYR A 170 -5.10 13.81 14.98
C TYR A 170 -6.39 13.72 14.16
N ILE A 171 -6.43 12.72 13.28
CA ILE A 171 -7.66 12.25 12.64
C ILE A 171 -8.12 11.00 13.38
N THR A 172 -9.25 11.08 14.07
CA THR A 172 -9.82 9.95 14.82
C THR A 172 -11.02 9.36 14.09
N PHE A 173 -11.21 8.05 14.22
CA PHE A 173 -12.23 7.28 13.50
C PHE A 173 -12.59 6.02 14.28
N ASP A 174 -13.70 5.38 13.92
CA ASP A 174 -14.05 4.06 14.45
C ASP A 174 -13.31 2.96 13.67
N ALA A 175 -12.45 2.22 14.35
CA ALA A 175 -11.57 1.23 13.73
C ALA A 175 -12.35 0.07 13.10
N ALA A 176 -13.40 -0.43 13.78
CA ALA A 176 -14.22 -1.53 13.29
C ALA A 176 -14.97 -1.16 12.01
N THR A 177 -15.56 0.03 11.97
CA THR A 177 -16.26 0.56 10.81
C THR A 177 -15.30 0.78 9.64
N THR A 178 -14.14 1.36 9.88
CA THR A 178 -13.13 1.61 8.83
C THR A 178 -12.56 0.31 8.29
N LYS A 179 -12.28 -0.67 9.15
CA LYS A 179 -11.89 -2.02 8.74
C LYS A 179 -12.95 -2.64 7.82
N ALA A 180 -14.23 -2.57 8.18
CA ALA A 180 -15.31 -3.06 7.32
C ALA A 180 -15.39 -2.32 5.97
N GLN A 181 -15.18 -1.01 5.96
CA GLN A 181 -15.12 -0.21 4.71
C GLN A 181 -13.99 -0.66 3.79
N VAL A 182 -12.77 -0.80 4.33
CA VAL A 182 -11.59 -1.26 3.59
C VAL A 182 -11.81 -2.66 3.04
N MET A 183 -12.32 -3.59 3.86
CA MET A 183 -12.61 -4.96 3.44
C MET A 183 -13.66 -5.02 2.33
N ASN A 184 -14.75 -4.26 2.46
CA ASN A 184 -15.79 -4.20 1.42
C ASN A 184 -15.27 -3.60 0.10
N TYR A 185 -14.43 -2.57 0.19
CA TYR A 185 -13.81 -1.97 -0.97
C TYR A 185 -12.87 -2.95 -1.67
N ILE A 186 -11.95 -3.59 -0.94
CA ILE A 186 -10.94 -4.51 -1.49
C ILE A 186 -11.58 -5.77 -2.06
N PHE A 187 -12.36 -6.48 -1.25
CA PHE A 187 -12.85 -7.84 -1.56
C PHE A 187 -14.23 -7.86 -2.23
N ASN A 188 -15.16 -7.03 -1.76
CA ASN A 188 -16.55 -7.09 -2.22
C ASN A 188 -16.86 -6.10 -3.36
N ASN A 189 -15.89 -5.26 -3.74
CA ASN A 189 -16.06 -4.21 -4.77
C ASN A 189 -17.28 -3.30 -4.51
N LYS A 190 -17.59 -3.07 -3.23
CA LYS A 190 -18.67 -2.18 -2.76
C LYS A 190 -18.06 -1.08 -1.92
N ILE A 191 -18.44 0.16 -2.19
CA ILE A 191 -18.21 1.27 -1.26
C ILE A 191 -19.47 1.34 -0.40
N SER A 192 -19.36 1.16 0.92
CA SER A 192 -20.52 1.38 1.79
C SER A 192 -20.90 2.85 1.68
N GLN A 193 -22.07 3.11 1.08
CA GLN A 193 -22.72 4.41 1.04
C GLN A 193 -23.42 4.70 2.36
#